data_AF-A0A1S9T8A7-F1
#
_entry.id   AF-A0A1S9T8A7-F1
#
_cell.length_a   1.000
_cell.length_b   1.000
_cell.length_c   1.000
_cell.angle_alpha   90.00
_cell.angle_beta   90.00
_cell.angle_gamma   90.00
#
_symmetry.space_group_name_H-M   'P 1'
#
loop_
_entity.id
_entity.type
_entity.pdbx_description
1 polymer ?
#
loop_
_entity_poly.entity_id
_entity_poly.type
_entity_poly.pdbx_seq_one_letter_code
_entity_poly.pdbx_strand_id
1 'polypeptide(L)'
;MSSFTFNNQRKVFIQIEKGWKRPTWAPLKRNFLSVPGYPGARLLNTQTDIRVLSIPVGIIVPDGGDLELLKEEIADWLITEQPVELIFDVEPNRTYLAIVDESFDPDEFVTLGKGILKFICPMPYKLGAVQTKQFANNVDGNFQADIENKGTVETTPVIDIVTGIQSPFLDVWNGDDYFRLGYPTGIKTKVVKQNERLIWDEMKSLATWTAVTGQIGIYKSSGSMKVWQGYAFTPDSYGTGATDEWHGPFMKRTIPNTGGVIQDFRLDVQMNFQSEHWNRMGKTVVMLLDANDNVIVELAMADEYMSHEMTTAQAIIDSGGSRKWITDEMGMQSDTFNDFRGHVSVARRGKEWSFYFAKYRKNTEIDDASFVRTWRDGSDSNPMTARPVAKIAVGCIAYGDNPPADIAFIEDVKFWKINTLNVDETPYIFDVGDKIQIDTERSLVTINGTNAIALKDIFSSFPVVKRGQNKIIVRPLNIGTAQITYRERFR
;
A
#
# COMPACT_ATOMS: atom_id res chain seq x y z
N MET A 1 21.15 40.49 5.07
CA MET A 1 20.80 39.73 6.28
C MET A 1 20.39 38.34 5.81
N SER A 2 20.96 37.27 6.36
CA SER A 2 20.67 35.89 5.96
C SER A 2 19.67 35.27 6.92
N SER A 3 18.72 34.49 6.41
CA SER A 3 17.77 33.72 7.22
C SER A 3 17.78 32.24 6.79
N PHE A 4 16.76 31.50 7.23
CA PHE A 4 16.55 30.10 6.88
C PHE A 4 15.06 29.82 6.64
N THR A 5 14.81 28.79 5.84
CA THR A 5 13.50 28.18 5.63
C THR A 5 13.46 26.90 6.45
N PHE A 6 12.42 26.73 7.27
CA PHE A 6 12.18 25.53 8.07
C PHE A 6 10.76 25.04 7.81
N ASN A 7 10.59 23.75 7.56
CA ASN A 7 9.28 23.15 7.25
C ASN A 7 8.53 23.89 6.11
N ASN A 8 9.23 24.21 5.02
CA ASN A 8 8.70 24.97 3.87
C ASN A 8 8.21 26.40 4.19
N GLN A 9 8.45 26.92 5.39
CA GLN A 9 8.10 28.27 5.79
C GLN A 9 9.35 29.10 6.07
N ARG A 10 9.32 30.38 5.70
CA ARG A 10 10.39 31.35 5.96
C ARG A 10 9.76 32.57 6.63
N LYS A 11 10.18 32.89 7.85
CA LYS A 11 9.67 34.04 8.61
C LYS A 11 10.57 35.25 8.42
N VAL A 12 9.98 36.42 8.13
CA VAL A 12 10.72 37.66 7.84
C VAL A 12 11.32 38.28 9.10
N PHE A 13 10.67 38.05 10.25
CA PHE A 13 11.06 38.60 11.55
C PHE A 13 12.27 37.89 12.17
N ILE A 14 12.65 36.68 11.71
CA ILE A 14 13.85 35.97 12.16
C ILE A 14 15.00 36.15 11.17
N GLN A 15 16.16 36.52 11.71
CA GLN A 15 17.38 36.68 10.94
C GLN A 15 18.57 36.09 11.69
N ILE A 16 19.51 35.48 10.95
CA ILE A 16 20.73 34.92 11.52
C ILE A 16 21.71 36.05 11.78
N GLU A 17 22.28 36.09 12.99
CA GLU A 17 23.26 37.11 13.37
C GLU A 17 24.53 37.04 12.50
N LYS A 18 25.12 38.22 12.26
CA LYS A 18 26.32 38.34 11.44
C LYS A 18 27.51 37.68 12.15
N GLY A 19 28.23 36.83 11.43
CA GLY A 19 29.45 36.18 11.92
C GLY A 19 29.25 34.78 12.49
N TRP A 20 28.03 34.23 12.43
CA TRP A 20 27.81 32.82 12.75
C TRP A 20 28.68 31.89 11.88
N LYS A 21 29.47 31.05 12.55
CA LYS A 21 30.32 30.05 11.89
C LYS A 21 29.63 28.70 11.93
N ARG A 22 29.19 28.26 10.75
CA ARG A 22 28.61 26.92 10.57
C ARG A 22 29.68 25.84 10.80
N PRO A 23 29.38 24.76 11.54
CA PRO A 23 30.27 23.61 11.60
C PRO A 23 30.53 23.05 10.20
N THR A 24 31.80 22.92 9.81
CA THR A 24 32.18 22.44 8.48
C THR A 24 31.82 20.97 8.27
N TRP A 25 31.93 20.16 9.33
CA TRP A 25 31.55 18.74 9.36
C TRP A 25 30.81 18.42 10.66
N ALA A 26 30.05 17.33 10.66
CA ALA A 26 29.39 16.81 11.86
C ALA A 26 30.42 16.18 12.81
N PRO A 27 30.20 16.18 14.14
CA PRO A 27 31.17 15.66 15.10
C PRO A 27 31.62 14.24 14.76
N LEU A 28 32.91 13.94 14.96
CA LEU A 28 33.49 12.63 14.67
C LEU A 28 33.92 11.96 15.96
N LYS A 29 33.44 10.74 16.19
CA LYS A 29 33.88 9.87 17.27
C LYS A 29 34.81 8.80 16.71
N ARG A 30 36.06 8.79 17.15
CA ARG A 30 37.08 7.82 16.70
C ARG A 30 37.36 6.81 17.81
N ASN A 31 37.20 5.53 17.50
CA ASN A 31 37.51 4.47 18.44
C ASN A 31 38.93 3.95 18.16
N PHE A 32 39.78 3.98 19.19
CA PHE A 32 41.18 3.58 19.10
C PHE A 32 41.45 2.35 19.97
N LEU A 33 42.25 1.42 19.46
CA LEU A 33 42.76 0.26 20.19
C LEU A 33 44.22 0.50 20.56
N SER A 34 44.51 0.56 21.87
CA SER A 34 45.87 0.61 22.39
C SER A 34 46.31 -0.80 22.81
N VAL A 35 47.50 -1.22 22.36
CA VAL A 35 48.07 -2.55 22.64
C VAL A 35 49.44 -2.37 23.31
N PRO A 36 49.75 -3.10 24.41
CA PRO A 36 51.07 -3.05 25.04
C PRO A 36 52.20 -3.34 24.06
N GLY A 37 53.27 -2.54 24.09
CA GLY A 37 54.43 -2.68 23.20
C GLY A 37 54.30 -2.03 21.82
N TYR A 38 53.17 -1.39 21.51
CA TYR A 38 52.99 -0.61 20.29
C TYR A 38 52.87 0.89 20.62
N PRO A 39 53.82 1.75 20.19
CA PRO A 39 53.70 3.20 20.35
C PRO A 39 52.47 3.74 19.60
N GLY A 40 51.53 4.34 20.34
CA GLY A 40 50.30 4.90 19.79
C GLY A 40 49.11 3.94 19.88
N ALA A 41 48.12 4.13 19.00
CA ALA A 41 46.90 3.33 18.97
C ALA A 41 46.45 3.08 17.53
N ARG A 42 45.77 1.96 17.28
CA ARG A 42 45.18 1.64 15.98
C ARG A 42 43.78 2.21 15.91
N LEU A 43 43.47 2.98 14.86
CA LEU A 43 42.11 3.44 14.60
C LEU A 43 41.25 2.25 14.19
N LEU A 44 40.24 1.91 14.99
CA LEU A 44 39.30 0.82 14.71
C LEU A 44 38.22 1.29 13.73
N ASN A 45 37.56 2.40 14.04
CA ASN A 45 36.56 3.01 13.17
C ASN A 45 36.38 4.51 13.49
N THR A 46 35.72 5.22 12.58
CA THR A 46 35.26 6.60 12.77
C THR A 46 33.75 6.62 12.59
N GLN A 47 33.02 7.08 13.60
CA GLN A 47 31.59 7.30 13.60
C GLN A 47 31.31 8.79 13.43
N THR A 48 30.29 9.13 12.64
CA THR A 48 29.78 10.50 12.55
C THR A 48 28.60 10.62 13.51
N ASP A 49 28.70 11.53 14.47
CA ASP A 49 27.67 11.78 15.48
C ASP A 49 26.58 12.71 14.95
N ILE A 50 25.49 12.88 15.72
CA ILE A 50 24.42 13.82 15.40
C ILE A 50 24.99 15.23 15.18
N ARG A 51 24.46 15.93 14.18
CA ARG A 51 24.88 17.30 13.91
C ARG A 51 23.99 18.26 14.70
N VAL A 52 24.60 19.05 15.58
CA VAL A 52 23.91 20.14 16.29
C VAL A 52 24.29 21.47 15.63
N LEU A 53 23.29 22.24 15.24
CA LEU A 53 23.43 23.58 14.69
C LEU A 53 22.90 24.60 15.69
N SER A 54 23.80 25.28 16.39
CA SER A 54 23.47 26.39 17.29
C SER A 54 23.51 27.70 16.51
N ILE A 55 22.33 28.22 16.18
CA ILE A 55 22.13 29.35 15.28
C ILE A 55 21.78 30.59 16.11
N PRO A 56 22.67 31.59 16.20
CA PRO A 56 22.33 32.85 16.83
C PRO A 56 21.37 33.60 15.90
N VAL A 57 20.18 33.92 16.41
CA VAL A 57 19.13 34.62 15.68
C VAL A 57 18.74 35.92 16.39
N GLY A 58 18.49 36.93 15.58
CA GLY A 58 17.78 38.14 15.99
C GLY A 58 16.32 38.06 15.54
N ILE A 59 15.42 38.41 16.44
CA ILE A 59 13.98 38.52 16.22
C ILE A 59 13.63 40.00 16.18
N ILE A 60 13.08 40.48 15.08
CA ILE A 60 12.66 41.87 14.90
C ILE A 60 11.14 41.91 15.08
N VAL A 61 10.67 42.55 16.15
CA VAL A 61 9.24 42.72 16.39
C VAL A 61 8.71 43.81 15.44
N PRO A 62 7.70 43.53 14.60
CA PRO A 62 7.10 44.55 13.74
C PRO A 62 6.47 45.70 14.55
N ASP A 63 6.44 46.91 13.98
CA ASP A 63 5.82 48.07 14.64
C ASP A 63 4.35 47.80 15.01
N GLY A 64 4.03 47.86 16.31
CA GLY A 64 2.70 47.56 16.85
C GLY A 64 2.41 46.08 17.13
N GLY A 65 3.41 45.19 17.00
CA GLY A 65 3.29 43.78 17.31
C GLY A 65 3.38 43.47 18.82
N ASP A 66 2.71 42.38 19.22
CA ASP A 66 2.83 41.81 20.56
C ASP A 66 3.94 40.75 20.57
N LEU A 67 4.87 40.90 21.51
CA LEU A 67 6.03 40.01 21.65
C LEU A 67 5.63 38.60 22.11
N GLU A 68 4.55 38.46 22.88
CA GLU A 68 4.06 37.16 23.33
C GLU A 68 3.37 36.39 22.19
N LEU A 69 2.57 37.07 21.36
CA LEU A 69 1.98 36.44 20.17
C LEU A 69 3.06 35.99 19.17
N LEU A 70 4.16 36.74 19.06
CA LEU A 70 5.28 36.35 18.21
C LEU A 70 6.01 35.11 18.74
N LYS A 71 6.12 34.95 20.06
CA LYS A 71 6.68 33.74 20.67
C LYS A 71 5.79 32.52 20.38
N GLU A 72 4.47 32.66 20.46
CA GLU A 72 3.53 31.60 20.07
C GLU A 72 3.68 31.21 18.60
N GLU A 73 3.80 32.19 17.69
CA GLU A 73 4.02 31.93 16.26
C GLU A 73 5.36 31.22 15.98
N ILE A 74 6.41 31.56 16.72
CA ILE A 74 7.71 30.88 16.64
C ILE A 74 7.59 29.43 17.12
N ALA A 75 6.88 29.20 18.23
CA ALA A 75 6.68 27.86 18.78
C ALA A 75 5.89 26.96 17.81
N ASP A 76 4.77 27.46 17.26
CA ASP A 76 3.96 26.74 16.28
C ASP A 76 4.74 26.39 15.01
N TRP A 77 5.66 27.27 14.59
CA TRP A 77 6.49 27.03 13.41
C TRP A 77 7.65 26.05 13.65
N LEU A 78 8.35 26.19 14.77
CA LEU A 78 9.61 25.48 15.02
C LEU A 78 9.45 24.13 15.71
N ILE A 79 8.37 23.92 16.47
CA ILE A 79 8.12 22.67 17.18
C ILE A 79 7.47 21.67 16.21
N THR A 80 8.22 20.62 15.86
CA THR A 80 7.74 19.55 14.98
C THR A 80 7.93 18.18 15.63
N GLU A 81 7.02 17.24 15.38
CA GLU A 81 7.12 15.87 15.93
C GLU A 81 8.21 15.03 15.26
N GLN A 82 8.59 15.35 14.02
CA GLN A 82 9.57 14.63 13.22
C GLN A 82 10.59 15.60 12.61
N PRO A 83 11.79 15.12 12.23
CA PRO A 83 12.76 15.95 11.52
C PRO A 83 12.20 16.46 10.19
N VAL A 84 12.27 17.77 9.97
CA VAL A 84 11.79 18.44 8.75
C VAL A 84 12.92 19.18 8.04
N GLU A 85 12.66 19.63 6.82
CA GLU A 85 13.67 20.31 6.01
C GLU A 85 14.04 21.69 6.57
N LEU A 86 15.34 21.90 6.75
CA LEU A 86 15.99 23.16 7.08
C LEU A 86 16.94 23.57 5.96
N ILE A 87 16.71 24.75 5.37
CA ILE A 87 17.48 25.29 4.24
C ILE A 87 17.96 26.70 4.59
N PHE A 88 19.23 26.99 4.36
CA PHE A 88 19.80 28.32 4.61
C PHE A 88 19.83 29.16 3.35
N ASP A 89 19.50 30.46 3.45
CA ASP A 89 19.53 31.40 2.30
C ASP A 89 20.92 31.46 1.64
N VAL A 90 21.99 31.25 2.42
CA VAL A 90 23.38 31.28 1.96
C VAL A 90 23.82 30.00 1.24
N GLU A 91 23.04 28.93 1.34
CA GLU A 91 23.31 27.64 0.71
C GLU A 91 21.99 26.96 0.29
N PRO A 92 21.24 27.57 -0.64
CA PRO A 92 19.89 27.13 -0.99
C PRO A 92 19.87 25.74 -1.64
N ASN A 93 21.02 25.26 -2.12
CA ASN A 93 21.18 23.95 -2.76
C ASN A 93 21.51 22.83 -1.76
N ARG A 94 21.45 23.08 -0.45
CA ARG A 94 21.67 22.08 0.60
C ARG A 94 20.55 22.13 1.64
N THR A 95 20.05 20.94 1.96
CA THR A 95 18.99 20.74 2.94
C THR A 95 19.51 19.93 4.11
N TYR A 96 19.11 20.30 5.32
CA TYR A 96 19.32 19.51 6.54
C TYR A 96 17.96 18.93 6.97
N LEU A 97 17.95 17.75 7.55
CA LEU A 97 16.77 17.26 8.28
C LEU A 97 16.99 17.55 9.75
N ALA A 98 16.17 18.45 10.30
CA ALA A 98 16.36 19.01 11.62
C ALA A 98 15.08 19.01 12.44
N ILE A 99 15.24 18.88 13.75
CA ILE A 99 14.23 19.11 14.77
C ILE A 99 14.78 20.12 15.77
N VAL A 100 13.94 20.97 16.33
CA VAL A 100 14.34 21.86 17.43
C VAL A 100 14.30 21.07 18.73
N ASP A 101 15.37 21.18 19.51
CA ASP A 101 15.46 20.60 20.84
C ASP A 101 15.88 21.71 21.83
N GLU A 102 15.48 21.54 23.08
CA GLU A 102 15.60 22.52 24.17
C GLU A 102 14.66 23.75 24.09
N SER A 103 14.61 24.53 25.18
CA SER A 103 13.87 25.79 25.24
C SER A 103 14.58 26.86 24.40
N PHE A 104 13.80 27.81 23.89
CA PHE A 104 14.31 28.98 23.21
C PHE A 104 13.77 30.23 23.88
N ASP A 105 14.62 30.80 24.75
CA ASP A 105 14.31 31.99 25.54
C ASP A 105 15.18 33.16 25.04
N PRO A 106 14.69 33.98 24.09
CA PRO A 106 15.47 35.11 23.58
C PRO A 106 15.58 36.24 24.61
N ASP A 107 16.77 36.83 24.72
CA ASP A 107 17.02 38.06 25.47
C ASP A 107 16.21 39.21 24.85
N GLU A 108 15.40 39.90 25.65
CA GLU A 108 14.52 40.97 25.19
C GLU A 108 15.19 42.35 25.24
N PHE A 109 15.31 43.00 24.09
CA PHE A 109 15.71 44.42 23.99
C PHE A 109 14.65 45.24 23.25
N VAL A 110 13.56 45.61 23.93
CA VAL A 110 12.47 46.52 23.48
C VAL A 110 11.81 46.18 22.13
N THR A 111 12.53 46.25 21.01
CA THR A 111 12.08 45.92 19.64
C THR A 111 12.89 44.79 18.99
N LEU A 112 13.92 44.28 19.67
CA LEU A 112 14.82 43.25 19.15
C LEU A 112 15.08 42.15 20.19
N GLY A 113 14.71 40.92 19.87
CA GLY A 113 15.04 39.73 20.65
C GLY A 113 16.32 39.09 20.13
N LYS A 114 17.17 38.53 20.99
CA LYS A 114 18.35 37.76 20.57
C LYS A 114 18.39 36.42 21.27
N GLY A 115 18.61 35.34 20.54
CA GLY A 115 18.71 34.01 21.14
C GLY A 115 19.50 33.04 20.28
N ILE A 116 19.73 31.84 20.80
CA ILE A 116 20.40 30.76 20.07
C ILE A 116 19.40 29.64 19.85
N LEU A 117 19.00 29.42 18.60
CA LEU A 117 18.19 28.26 18.21
C LEU A 117 19.09 27.04 18.02
N LYS A 118 18.79 25.95 18.73
CA LYS A 118 19.50 24.68 18.59
C LYS A 118 18.69 23.72 17.73
N PHE A 119 19.18 23.46 16.53
CA PHE A 119 18.65 22.42 15.66
C PHE A 119 19.48 21.16 15.81
N ILE A 120 18.82 20.05 16.12
CA ILE A 120 19.41 18.71 16.08
C ILE A 120 19.10 18.09 14.74
N CYS A 121 20.14 17.61 14.05
CA CYS A 121 20.04 16.84 12.83
C CYS A 121 20.40 15.38 13.12
N PRO A 122 19.39 14.49 13.32
CA PRO A 122 19.65 13.06 13.56
C PRO A 122 20.43 12.42 12.41
N MET A 123 20.12 12.81 11.18
CA MET A 123 20.96 12.51 10.02
C MET A 123 22.00 13.64 9.86
N PRO A 124 23.30 13.36 10.04
CA PRO A 124 24.32 14.41 10.10
C PRO A 124 24.71 15.00 8.74
N TYR A 125 24.21 14.46 7.63
CA TYR A 125 24.59 14.85 6.27
C TYR A 125 23.71 15.97 5.73
N LYS A 126 24.30 16.84 4.91
CA LYS A 126 23.56 17.75 4.02
C LYS A 126 23.04 16.97 2.82
N LEU A 127 21.79 17.19 2.46
CA LEU A 127 21.16 16.61 1.29
C LEU A 127 21.23 17.57 0.10
N GLY A 128 21.52 17.03 -1.09
CA GLY A 128 21.31 17.72 -2.35
C GLY A 128 19.85 17.71 -2.80
N ALA A 129 19.63 18.14 -4.04
CA ALA A 129 18.34 18.03 -4.71
C ALA A 129 17.93 16.56 -4.90
N VAL A 130 16.62 16.32 -4.96
CA VAL A 130 16.07 15.01 -5.33
C VAL A 130 16.45 14.69 -6.78
N GLN A 131 17.09 13.55 -6.97
CA GLN A 131 17.47 13.02 -8.27
C GLN A 131 16.59 11.82 -8.58
N THR A 132 16.11 11.76 -9.82
CA THR A 132 15.27 10.67 -10.31
C THR A 132 15.83 10.16 -11.63
N LYS A 133 16.03 8.84 -11.74
CA LYS A 133 16.56 8.19 -12.94
C LYS A 133 15.68 7.01 -13.33
N GLN A 134 15.32 6.95 -14.61
CA GLN A 134 14.63 5.80 -15.19
C GLN A 134 15.64 4.72 -15.57
N PHE A 135 15.27 3.47 -15.35
CA PHE A 135 16.02 2.33 -15.86
C PHE A 135 15.74 2.14 -17.34
N ALA A 136 16.75 1.70 -18.08
CA ALA A 136 16.62 1.38 -19.50
C ALA A 136 17.44 0.15 -19.85
N ASN A 137 17.01 -0.56 -20.90
CA ASN A 137 17.79 -1.64 -21.47
C ASN A 137 19.01 -1.05 -22.17
N ASN A 138 20.21 -1.47 -21.77
CA ASN A 138 21.45 -1.06 -22.40
C ASN A 138 21.87 -2.06 -23.51
N VAL A 139 22.92 -1.71 -24.23
CA VAL A 139 23.46 -2.51 -25.35
C VAL A 139 24.03 -3.86 -24.88
N ASP A 140 24.44 -3.95 -23.61
CA ASP A 140 24.99 -5.15 -22.98
C ASP A 140 23.91 -6.12 -22.46
N GLY A 141 22.61 -5.82 -22.68
CA GLY A 141 21.51 -6.66 -22.23
C GLY A 141 21.21 -6.56 -20.73
N ASN A 142 21.45 -5.40 -20.12
CA ASN A 142 21.10 -5.06 -18.74
C ASN A 142 19.97 -4.04 -18.69
N PHE A 143 19.00 -4.26 -17.79
CA PHE A 143 18.04 -3.24 -17.41
C PHE A 143 18.68 -2.43 -16.29
N GLN A 144 19.20 -1.24 -16.60
CA GLN A 144 20.09 -0.52 -15.70
C GLN A 144 19.83 0.98 -15.63
N ALA A 145 20.27 1.57 -14.52
CA ALA A 145 20.38 3.01 -14.32
C ALA A 145 21.84 3.36 -13.99
N ASP A 146 22.49 4.11 -14.88
CA ASP A 146 23.82 4.68 -14.65
C ASP A 146 23.68 5.98 -13.85
N ILE A 147 24.35 6.02 -12.70
CA ILE A 147 24.24 7.11 -11.72
C ILE A 147 25.63 7.57 -11.29
N GLU A 148 25.87 8.88 -11.37
CA GLU A 148 27.02 9.52 -10.75
C GLU A 148 26.58 10.21 -9.46
N ASN A 149 26.91 9.64 -8.30
CA ASN A 149 26.71 10.29 -7.01
C ASN A 149 27.90 11.23 -6.71
N LYS A 150 27.66 12.54 -6.84
CA LYS A 150 28.63 13.61 -6.57
C LYS A 150 28.71 13.98 -5.08
N GLY A 151 27.92 13.30 -4.24
CA GLY A 151 28.01 13.38 -2.79
C GLY A 151 29.38 12.92 -2.26
N THR A 152 29.65 13.23 -1.00
CA THR A 152 30.88 12.80 -0.32
C THR A 152 30.75 11.44 0.35
N VAL A 153 29.52 10.92 0.45
CA VAL A 153 29.18 9.61 1.04
C VAL A 153 28.10 8.92 0.21
N GLU A 154 27.89 7.64 0.47
CA GLU A 154 26.77 6.88 -0.10
C GLU A 154 25.41 7.39 0.37
N THR A 155 24.37 7.09 -0.40
CA THR A 155 22.99 7.41 -0.05
C THR A 155 22.07 6.21 -0.21
N THR A 156 20.98 6.23 0.54
CA THR A 156 19.90 5.24 0.53
C THR A 156 18.84 5.68 -0.49
N PRO A 157 18.62 4.93 -1.57
CA PRO A 157 17.61 5.24 -2.57
C PRO A 157 16.24 4.60 -2.25
N VAL A 158 15.22 5.09 -2.94
CA VAL A 158 13.94 4.38 -3.17
C VAL A 158 13.93 3.90 -4.61
N ILE A 159 13.60 2.62 -4.82
CA ILE A 159 13.46 2.02 -6.15
C ILE A 159 12.03 1.54 -6.32
N ASP A 160 11.34 2.08 -7.31
CA ASP A 160 9.97 1.71 -7.68
C ASP A 160 10.00 0.92 -9.00
N ILE A 161 9.33 -0.23 -9.02
CA ILE A 161 9.28 -1.14 -10.16
C ILE A 161 7.82 -1.49 -10.43
N VAL A 162 7.41 -1.39 -11.70
CA VAL A 162 6.12 -1.89 -12.17
C VAL A 162 6.38 -3.09 -13.07
N THR A 163 5.87 -4.25 -12.68
CA THR A 163 6.17 -5.51 -13.37
C THR A 163 5.38 -5.63 -14.67
N GLY A 164 6.08 -5.90 -15.76
CA GLY A 164 5.50 -6.20 -17.08
C GLY A 164 5.40 -7.70 -17.38
N ILE A 165 6.02 -8.54 -16.55
CA ILE A 165 6.00 -10.00 -16.65
C ILE A 165 5.75 -10.63 -15.29
N GLN A 166 5.38 -11.91 -15.31
CA GLN A 166 5.42 -12.73 -14.12
C GLN A 166 6.87 -13.14 -13.81
N SER A 167 7.29 -13.05 -12.55
CA SER A 167 8.65 -13.43 -12.15
C SER A 167 8.67 -14.12 -10.78
N PRO A 168 9.47 -15.20 -10.59
CA PRO A 168 9.65 -15.84 -9.29
C PRO A 168 10.72 -15.14 -8.43
N PHE A 169 11.43 -14.16 -8.99
CA PHE A 169 12.45 -13.41 -8.27
C PHE A 169 12.64 -11.99 -8.83
N LEU A 170 13.28 -11.14 -8.04
CA LEU A 170 13.73 -9.83 -8.44
C LEU A 170 15.09 -9.58 -7.80
N ASP A 171 16.07 -9.20 -8.61
CA ASP A 171 17.37 -8.75 -8.09
C ASP A 171 17.63 -7.29 -8.42
N VAL A 172 18.30 -6.59 -7.51
CA VAL A 172 18.92 -5.28 -7.74
C VAL A 172 20.40 -5.38 -7.38
N TRP A 173 21.27 -5.14 -8.36
CA TRP A 173 22.72 -5.25 -8.23
C TRP A 173 23.39 -3.87 -8.30
N ASN A 174 24.46 -3.68 -7.52
CA ASN A 174 25.38 -2.55 -7.65
C ASN A 174 26.84 -2.98 -7.38
N GLY A 175 27.52 -3.42 -8.44
CA GLY A 175 28.82 -4.08 -8.32
C GLY A 175 28.67 -5.46 -7.68
N ASP A 176 29.38 -5.70 -6.58
CA ASP A 176 29.33 -6.97 -5.84
C ASP A 176 28.15 -7.05 -4.85
N ASP A 177 27.47 -5.93 -4.58
CA ASP A 177 26.32 -5.89 -3.69
C ASP A 177 25.04 -6.24 -4.45
N TYR A 178 24.17 -7.02 -3.82
CA TYR A 178 22.88 -7.37 -4.37
C TYR A 178 21.78 -7.37 -3.31
N PHE A 179 20.59 -6.99 -3.76
CA PHE A 179 19.32 -7.19 -3.11
C PHE A 179 18.54 -8.24 -3.88
N ARG A 180 17.92 -9.20 -3.21
CA ARG A 180 17.13 -10.26 -3.86
C ARG A 180 15.83 -10.49 -3.13
N LEU A 181 14.75 -10.60 -3.91
CA LEU A 181 13.47 -11.15 -3.49
C LEU A 181 13.24 -12.47 -4.23
N GLY A 182 12.86 -13.52 -3.51
CA GLY A 182 12.69 -14.85 -4.09
C GLY A 182 14.00 -15.51 -4.50
N TYR A 183 13.90 -16.55 -5.32
CA TYR A 183 15.07 -17.27 -5.81
C TYR A 183 14.95 -17.53 -7.32
N PRO A 184 16.02 -17.25 -8.10
CA PRO A 184 16.05 -17.64 -9.50
C PRO A 184 16.01 -19.17 -9.60
N THR A 185 15.23 -19.68 -10.53
CA THR A 185 15.03 -21.12 -10.71
C THR A 185 16.04 -21.73 -11.68
N GLY A 186 16.57 -22.91 -11.35
CA GLY A 186 17.42 -23.67 -12.27
C GLY A 186 16.63 -24.32 -13.42
N ILE A 187 17.34 -24.79 -14.45
CA ILE A 187 16.75 -25.36 -15.69
C ILE A 187 15.82 -26.56 -15.44
N LYS A 188 16.04 -27.31 -14.35
CA LYS A 188 15.23 -28.47 -13.97
C LYS A 188 14.00 -28.12 -13.12
N THR A 189 13.95 -26.91 -12.57
CA THR A 189 12.88 -26.44 -11.69
C THR A 189 11.80 -25.83 -12.55
N LYS A 190 10.57 -26.35 -12.45
CA LYS A 190 9.45 -25.83 -13.23
C LYS A 190 8.86 -24.64 -12.48
N VAL A 191 8.94 -23.45 -13.07
CA VAL A 191 8.23 -22.28 -12.52
C VAL A 191 6.74 -22.49 -12.77
N VAL A 192 5.92 -22.39 -11.72
CA VAL A 192 4.48 -22.53 -11.86
C VAL A 192 3.75 -21.36 -11.22
N LYS A 193 2.56 -21.09 -11.75
CA LYS A 193 1.64 -20.14 -11.16
C LYS A 193 0.96 -20.80 -9.97
N GLN A 194 1.53 -20.68 -8.78
CA GLN A 194 0.81 -21.12 -7.58
C GLN A 194 -0.48 -20.34 -7.44
N ASN A 195 -0.47 -19.02 -7.68
CA ASN A 195 -1.68 -18.22 -7.85
C ASN A 195 -1.80 -17.84 -9.33
N GLU A 196 -2.69 -18.51 -10.05
CA GLU A 196 -2.97 -18.25 -11.45
C GLU A 196 -4.20 -17.34 -11.56
N ARG A 197 -4.00 -16.06 -11.89
CA ARG A 197 -5.11 -15.12 -12.11
C ARG A 197 -5.85 -15.48 -13.40
N LEU A 198 -7.11 -15.89 -13.27
CA LEU A 198 -7.97 -16.29 -14.40
C LEU A 198 -8.96 -15.20 -14.78
N ILE A 199 -9.36 -14.35 -13.83
CA ILE A 199 -10.20 -13.18 -14.09
C ILE A 199 -9.56 -11.96 -13.42
N TRP A 200 -9.51 -10.88 -14.19
CA TRP A 200 -9.48 -9.52 -13.69
C TRP A 200 -10.42 -8.71 -14.58
N ASP A 201 -11.49 -8.18 -13.99
CA ASP A 201 -12.49 -7.36 -14.66
C ASP A 201 -12.71 -6.09 -13.84
N GLU A 202 -12.44 -4.94 -14.44
CA GLU A 202 -12.66 -3.61 -13.85
C GLU A 202 -14.10 -3.11 -14.09
N MET A 203 -15.02 -4.01 -14.46
CA MET A 203 -16.46 -3.75 -14.55
C MET A 203 -16.84 -2.62 -15.54
N LYS A 204 -16.00 -2.40 -16.55
CA LYS A 204 -16.18 -1.35 -17.58
C LYS A 204 -17.10 -1.77 -18.73
N SER A 205 -17.40 -3.06 -18.86
CA SER A 205 -18.19 -3.61 -19.97
C SER A 205 -18.90 -4.89 -19.59
N LEU A 206 -20.19 -4.99 -19.94
CA LEU A 206 -20.99 -6.20 -19.77
C LEU A 206 -20.72 -7.27 -20.86
N ALA A 207 -19.87 -6.99 -21.85
CA ALA A 207 -19.72 -7.83 -23.05
C ALA A 207 -19.24 -9.27 -22.75
N THR A 208 -18.47 -9.47 -21.69
CA THR A 208 -17.96 -10.78 -21.25
C THR A 208 -18.88 -11.48 -20.24
N TRP A 209 -19.99 -10.83 -19.87
CA TRP A 209 -20.94 -11.28 -18.88
C TRP A 209 -22.28 -11.64 -19.53
N THR A 210 -22.98 -12.61 -18.94
CA THR A 210 -24.30 -13.07 -19.39
C THR A 210 -25.31 -12.83 -18.29
N ALA A 211 -26.46 -12.23 -18.62
CA ALA A 211 -27.54 -12.07 -17.65
C ALA A 211 -28.05 -13.43 -17.17
N VAL A 212 -28.27 -13.54 -15.86
CA VAL A 212 -28.90 -14.73 -15.27
C VAL A 212 -30.41 -14.62 -15.46
N THR A 213 -31.07 -15.72 -15.80
CA THR A 213 -32.53 -15.79 -15.94
C THR A 213 -33.11 -16.78 -14.92
N GLY A 214 -34.31 -16.49 -14.41
CA GLY A 214 -34.96 -17.35 -13.42
C GLY A 214 -34.38 -17.15 -12.02
N GLN A 215 -33.86 -18.21 -11.41
CA GLN A 215 -33.31 -18.18 -10.05
C GLN A 215 -31.80 -18.45 -10.01
N ILE A 216 -31.13 -17.88 -9.02
CA ILE A 216 -29.74 -18.16 -8.67
C ILE A 216 -29.63 -18.26 -7.15
N GLY A 217 -29.32 -19.46 -6.67
CA GLY A 217 -29.45 -19.77 -5.25
C GLY A 217 -30.89 -19.53 -4.78
N ILE A 218 -31.05 -18.71 -3.76
CA ILE A 218 -32.37 -18.32 -3.22
C ILE A 218 -32.92 -17.02 -3.84
N TYR A 219 -32.21 -16.41 -4.79
CA TYR A 219 -32.56 -15.12 -5.35
C TYR A 219 -33.25 -15.25 -6.71
N LYS A 220 -34.23 -14.38 -6.95
CA LYS A 220 -34.85 -14.24 -8.26
C LYS A 220 -34.08 -13.23 -9.10
N SER A 221 -33.54 -13.68 -10.22
CA SER A 221 -32.93 -12.79 -11.20
C SER A 221 -34.03 -12.05 -11.97
N SER A 222 -34.04 -10.72 -11.85
CA SER A 222 -35.06 -9.83 -12.43
C SER A 222 -34.43 -8.49 -12.83
N GLY A 223 -35.09 -7.71 -13.69
CA GLY A 223 -34.56 -6.41 -14.11
C GLY A 223 -33.32 -6.49 -15.02
N SER A 224 -32.49 -5.46 -14.99
CA SER A 224 -31.34 -5.30 -15.88
C SER A 224 -30.15 -4.61 -15.21
N MET A 225 -28.93 -5.03 -15.56
CA MET A 225 -27.67 -4.43 -15.12
C MET A 225 -27.17 -3.43 -16.18
N LYS A 226 -26.56 -2.32 -15.74
CA LYS A 226 -25.83 -1.39 -16.62
C LYS A 226 -24.42 -1.12 -16.11
N VAL A 227 -23.60 -0.53 -16.98
CA VAL A 227 -22.34 0.09 -16.59
C VAL A 227 -22.59 1.53 -16.14
N TRP A 228 -22.25 1.84 -14.90
CA TRP A 228 -22.34 3.17 -14.34
C TRP A 228 -21.04 3.94 -14.58
N GLN A 229 -21.16 5.10 -15.24
CA GLN A 229 -20.06 6.04 -15.48
C GLN A 229 -18.78 5.42 -16.11
N GLY A 230 -18.88 4.24 -16.71
CA GLY A 230 -17.77 3.53 -17.36
C GLY A 230 -16.85 2.74 -16.42
N TYR A 231 -17.18 2.55 -15.13
CA TYR A 231 -16.28 1.88 -14.18
C TYR A 231 -16.94 0.91 -13.18
N ALA A 232 -18.26 0.78 -13.16
CA ALA A 232 -18.92 -0.12 -12.21
C ALA A 232 -20.18 -0.77 -12.79
N PHE A 233 -20.54 -1.96 -12.33
CA PHE A 233 -21.85 -2.54 -12.60
C PHE A 233 -22.84 -2.11 -11.52
N THR A 234 -24.00 -1.61 -11.95
CA THR A 234 -25.11 -1.23 -11.07
C THR A 234 -26.45 -1.58 -11.73
N PRO A 235 -27.54 -1.77 -10.97
CA PRO A 235 -28.86 -1.95 -11.55
C PRO A 235 -29.27 -0.76 -12.43
N ASP A 236 -29.73 -1.06 -13.64
CA ASP A 236 -30.56 -0.14 -14.42
C ASP A 236 -32.02 -0.24 -13.98
N SER A 237 -32.43 -1.45 -13.60
CA SER A 237 -33.70 -1.76 -12.95
C SER A 237 -33.53 -2.98 -12.06
N TYR A 238 -34.15 -2.95 -10.87
CA TYR A 238 -34.25 -4.12 -9.98
C TYR A 238 -35.31 -5.13 -10.46
N GLY A 239 -36.17 -4.75 -11.42
CA GLY A 239 -37.27 -5.59 -11.89
C GLY A 239 -38.36 -5.74 -10.84
N THR A 240 -39.03 -6.90 -10.83
CA THR A 240 -40.11 -7.22 -9.90
C THR A 240 -39.90 -8.54 -9.18
N GLY A 241 -40.11 -8.54 -7.86
CA GLY A 241 -40.13 -9.71 -6.98
C GLY A 241 -41.49 -9.90 -6.32
N ALA A 242 -41.71 -11.05 -5.68
CA ALA A 242 -42.82 -11.19 -4.73
C ALA A 242 -42.52 -10.42 -3.43
N THR A 243 -43.55 -10.12 -2.63
CA THR A 243 -43.45 -9.27 -1.43
C THR A 243 -42.46 -9.78 -0.38
N ASP A 244 -42.19 -11.08 -0.34
CA ASP A 244 -41.27 -11.74 0.59
C ASP A 244 -40.01 -12.30 -0.09
N GLU A 245 -39.68 -11.79 -1.29
CA GLU A 245 -38.61 -12.34 -2.13
C GLU A 245 -37.50 -11.31 -2.44
N TRP A 246 -36.27 -11.79 -2.36
CA TRP A 246 -35.09 -11.09 -2.86
C TRP A 246 -35.03 -11.16 -4.39
N HIS A 247 -34.95 -10.00 -5.04
CA HIS A 247 -34.95 -9.92 -6.50
C HIS A 247 -34.05 -8.79 -7.00
N GLY A 248 -33.49 -8.97 -8.20
CA GLY A 248 -32.66 -7.96 -8.85
C GLY A 248 -31.79 -8.54 -9.95
N PRO A 249 -31.04 -7.69 -10.67
CA PRO A 249 -30.25 -8.14 -11.81
C PRO A 249 -29.01 -8.90 -11.34
N PHE A 250 -28.79 -10.07 -11.95
CA PHE A 250 -27.55 -10.82 -11.83
C PHE A 250 -26.87 -10.99 -13.19
N MET A 251 -25.55 -10.87 -13.18
CA MET A 251 -24.69 -11.18 -14.32
C MET A 251 -23.75 -12.31 -13.92
N LYS A 252 -23.55 -13.29 -14.80
CA LYS A 252 -22.58 -14.38 -14.60
C LYS A 252 -21.55 -14.44 -15.71
N ARG A 253 -20.35 -14.91 -15.36
CA ARG A 253 -19.24 -15.11 -16.30
C ARG A 253 -18.55 -16.42 -16.02
N THR A 254 -18.29 -17.18 -17.08
CA THR A 254 -17.48 -18.41 -17.00
C THR A 254 -16.02 -18.06 -16.75
N ILE A 255 -15.41 -18.75 -15.79
CA ILE A 255 -13.98 -18.61 -15.50
C ILE A 255 -13.20 -19.32 -16.62
N PRO A 256 -12.33 -18.63 -17.37
CA PRO A 256 -11.54 -19.27 -18.41
C PRO A 256 -10.54 -20.22 -17.75
N ASN A 257 -10.80 -21.52 -17.83
CA ASN A 257 -9.95 -22.55 -17.25
C ASN A 257 -9.37 -23.44 -18.35
N THR A 258 -8.05 -23.46 -18.48
CA THR A 258 -7.32 -24.19 -19.51
C THR A 258 -6.73 -25.51 -19.03
N GLY A 259 -6.87 -25.87 -17.75
CA GLY A 259 -6.42 -27.16 -17.23
C GLY A 259 -6.68 -27.39 -15.74
N GLY A 260 -7.05 -28.63 -15.38
CA GLY A 260 -7.32 -29.05 -14.00
C GLY A 260 -8.64 -28.54 -13.43
N VAL A 261 -9.01 -29.03 -12.24
CA VAL A 261 -10.19 -28.55 -11.51
C VAL A 261 -9.83 -27.31 -10.67
N ILE A 262 -10.72 -26.32 -10.62
CA ILE A 262 -10.56 -25.16 -9.72
C ILE A 262 -11.20 -25.53 -8.39
N GLN A 263 -10.38 -26.05 -7.48
CA GLN A 263 -10.80 -26.37 -6.12
C GLN A 263 -10.15 -25.43 -5.11
N ASP A 264 -8.84 -25.19 -5.20
CA ASP A 264 -8.22 -24.11 -4.44
C ASP A 264 -8.27 -22.82 -5.25
N PHE A 265 -8.69 -21.74 -4.60
CA PHE A 265 -8.92 -20.46 -5.26
C PHE A 265 -8.86 -19.28 -4.29
N ARG A 266 -8.78 -18.08 -4.87
CA ARG A 266 -9.05 -16.81 -4.22
C ARG A 266 -9.96 -15.97 -5.10
N LEU A 267 -10.95 -15.33 -4.50
CA LEU A 267 -11.77 -14.28 -5.08
C LEU A 267 -11.53 -13.00 -4.26
N ASP A 268 -11.43 -11.87 -4.94
CA ASP A 268 -11.33 -10.55 -4.36
C ASP A 268 -12.23 -9.60 -5.16
N VAL A 269 -13.12 -8.90 -4.48
CA VAL A 269 -14.11 -8.02 -5.12
C VAL A 269 -14.16 -6.69 -4.41
N GLN A 270 -14.12 -5.62 -5.19
CA GLN A 270 -14.39 -4.26 -4.72
C GLN A 270 -15.85 -3.91 -4.98
N MET A 271 -16.57 -3.52 -3.94
CA MET A 271 -17.98 -3.17 -4.04
C MET A 271 -18.37 -2.02 -3.13
N ASN A 272 -19.51 -1.41 -3.46
CA ASN A 272 -20.13 -0.34 -2.70
C ASN A 272 -21.59 -0.70 -2.38
N PHE A 273 -22.00 -0.37 -1.16
CA PHE A 273 -23.34 -0.60 -0.67
C PHE A 273 -23.70 0.45 0.40
N GLN A 274 -24.71 1.27 0.14
CA GLN A 274 -25.18 2.33 1.04
C GLN A 274 -26.70 2.39 1.07
N SER A 275 -27.24 2.32 2.29
CA SER A 275 -28.66 2.42 2.59
C SER A 275 -28.88 3.73 3.35
N GLU A 276 -28.85 4.87 2.65
CA GLU A 276 -28.83 6.22 3.26
C GLU A 276 -30.14 6.57 4.03
N HIS A 277 -31.11 5.63 4.07
CA HIS A 277 -32.38 5.77 4.75
C HIS A 277 -32.81 4.47 5.46
N TRP A 278 -33.46 4.62 6.61
CA TRP A 278 -33.88 3.53 7.50
C TRP A 278 -34.86 2.50 6.90
N ASN A 279 -35.54 2.83 5.79
CA ASN A 279 -36.52 1.97 5.14
C ASN A 279 -35.99 1.30 3.85
N ARG A 280 -34.67 1.31 3.67
CA ARG A 280 -34.00 0.78 2.48
C ARG A 280 -33.53 -0.63 2.76
N MET A 281 -33.85 -1.55 1.84
CA MET A 281 -33.37 -2.94 1.93
C MET A 281 -32.71 -3.33 0.63
N GLY A 282 -31.58 -4.01 0.74
CA GLY A 282 -30.83 -4.41 -0.45
C GLY A 282 -29.61 -5.24 -0.13
N LYS A 283 -29.02 -5.81 -1.17
CA LYS A 283 -27.69 -6.43 -1.09
C LYS A 283 -26.87 -6.16 -2.34
N THR A 284 -25.57 -5.99 -2.17
CA THR A 284 -24.58 -6.19 -3.23
C THR A 284 -23.93 -7.56 -3.01
N VAL A 285 -24.03 -8.45 -4.00
CA VAL A 285 -23.71 -9.88 -3.84
C VAL A 285 -22.72 -10.34 -4.91
N VAL A 286 -21.75 -11.15 -4.49
CA VAL A 286 -20.93 -11.97 -5.38
C VAL A 286 -21.01 -13.44 -4.99
N MET A 287 -21.06 -14.31 -6.00
CA MET A 287 -21.11 -15.75 -5.83
C MET A 287 -20.07 -16.46 -6.70
N LEU A 288 -19.54 -17.56 -6.18
CA LEU A 288 -18.87 -18.57 -6.99
C LEU A 288 -19.84 -19.72 -7.25
N LEU A 289 -19.93 -20.14 -8.51
CA LEU A 289 -20.84 -21.19 -8.97
C LEU A 289 -20.07 -22.40 -9.52
N ASP A 290 -20.70 -23.56 -9.45
CA ASP A 290 -20.26 -24.74 -10.19
C ASP A 290 -20.62 -24.66 -11.70
N ALA A 291 -20.27 -25.70 -12.46
CA ALA A 291 -20.52 -25.74 -13.91
C ALA A 291 -22.02 -25.67 -14.26
N ASN A 292 -22.90 -26.09 -13.34
CA ASN A 292 -24.34 -26.17 -13.50
C ASN A 292 -25.09 -24.97 -12.90
N ASP A 293 -24.36 -23.89 -12.58
CA ASP A 293 -24.91 -22.68 -11.94
C ASP A 293 -25.40 -22.87 -10.49
N ASN A 294 -25.00 -23.96 -9.81
CA ASN A 294 -25.27 -24.09 -8.37
C ASN A 294 -24.31 -23.19 -7.59
N VAL A 295 -24.83 -22.48 -6.59
CA VAL A 295 -24.03 -21.64 -5.70
C VAL A 295 -23.13 -22.51 -4.83
N ILE A 296 -21.85 -22.15 -4.72
CA ILE A 296 -20.87 -22.79 -3.84
C ILE A 296 -20.64 -21.91 -2.62
N VAL A 297 -20.38 -20.63 -2.85
CA VAL A 297 -20.13 -19.64 -1.82
C VAL A 297 -20.65 -18.28 -2.26
N GLU A 298 -21.16 -17.53 -1.31
CA GLU A 298 -21.74 -16.21 -1.46
C GLU A 298 -21.08 -15.24 -0.47
N LEU A 299 -20.72 -14.06 -0.96
CA LEU A 299 -20.32 -12.91 -0.16
C LEU A 299 -21.26 -11.76 -0.48
N ALA A 300 -21.73 -11.05 0.55
CA ALA A 300 -22.59 -9.90 0.36
C ALA A 300 -22.33 -8.81 1.40
N MET A 301 -22.60 -7.57 0.98
CA MET A 301 -22.95 -6.48 1.89
C MET A 301 -24.46 -6.29 1.80
N ALA A 302 -25.13 -6.28 2.95
CA ALA A 302 -26.58 -6.36 3.01
C ALA A 302 -27.15 -5.41 4.07
N ASP A 303 -28.28 -4.78 3.76
CA ASP A 303 -29.18 -4.22 4.76
C ASP A 303 -30.52 -4.94 4.66
N GLU A 304 -30.87 -5.61 5.75
CA GLU A 304 -32.09 -6.42 5.86
C GLU A 304 -33.09 -5.82 6.87
N TYR A 305 -32.86 -4.58 7.34
CA TYR A 305 -33.68 -3.95 8.37
C TYR A 305 -34.57 -2.84 7.80
N MET A 306 -35.88 -2.94 8.02
CA MET A 306 -36.86 -1.94 7.57
C MET A 306 -36.99 -0.71 8.48
N SER A 307 -36.19 -0.61 9.54
CA SER A 307 -36.34 0.42 10.59
C SER A 307 -35.04 1.08 11.02
N HIS A 308 -33.91 0.57 10.57
CA HIS A 308 -32.58 1.00 10.97
C HIS A 308 -31.65 0.82 9.78
N GLU A 309 -30.68 1.70 9.63
CA GLU A 309 -29.58 1.50 8.69
C GLU A 309 -28.53 0.65 9.38
N MET A 310 -28.42 -0.62 9.00
CA MET A 310 -27.49 -1.57 9.58
C MET A 310 -26.93 -2.47 8.50
N THR A 311 -25.79 -2.08 7.94
CA THR A 311 -25.10 -2.86 6.93
C THR A 311 -24.34 -4.02 7.57
N THR A 312 -24.64 -5.23 7.11
CA THR A 312 -24.02 -6.49 7.52
C THR A 312 -23.12 -7.05 6.41
N ALA A 313 -21.97 -7.57 6.81
CA ALA A 313 -21.11 -8.38 5.97
C ALA A 313 -21.53 -9.85 6.10
N GLN A 314 -21.95 -10.47 5.00
CA GLN A 314 -22.48 -11.84 4.98
C GLN A 314 -21.55 -12.75 4.18
N ALA A 315 -21.20 -13.91 4.76
CA ALA A 315 -20.49 -14.96 4.05
C ALA A 315 -21.15 -16.32 4.30
N ILE A 316 -21.52 -16.99 3.21
CA ILE A 316 -22.34 -18.20 3.25
C ILE A 316 -21.74 -19.23 2.31
N ILE A 317 -21.49 -20.44 2.82
CA ILE A 317 -21.18 -21.60 1.99
C ILE A 317 -22.49 -22.32 1.72
N ASP A 318 -22.94 -22.28 0.47
CA ASP A 318 -24.26 -22.73 0.07
C ASP A 318 -24.18 -24.16 -0.48
N SER A 319 -24.68 -25.13 0.28
CA SER A 319 -24.75 -26.53 -0.19
C SER A 319 -26.08 -26.86 -0.86
N GLY A 320 -26.96 -25.87 -1.07
CA GLY A 320 -28.35 -26.02 -1.46
C GLY A 320 -29.23 -26.43 -0.28
N GLY A 321 -29.08 -27.68 0.20
CA GLY A 321 -29.96 -28.25 1.24
C GLY A 321 -29.79 -27.66 2.65
N SER A 322 -28.61 -27.11 2.96
CA SER A 322 -28.32 -26.40 4.20
C SER A 322 -27.26 -25.33 3.98
N ARG A 323 -27.65 -24.06 4.07
CA ARG A 323 -26.74 -22.91 3.95
C ARG A 323 -25.90 -22.80 5.23
N LYS A 324 -24.58 -22.86 5.10
CA LYS A 324 -23.67 -22.66 6.22
C LYS A 324 -23.26 -21.20 6.31
N TRP A 325 -23.86 -20.49 7.26
CA TRP A 325 -23.44 -19.14 7.62
C TRP A 325 -22.07 -19.18 8.30
N ILE A 326 -21.14 -18.41 7.76
CA ILE A 326 -19.82 -18.18 8.35
C ILE A 326 -19.81 -16.87 9.11
N THR A 327 -20.43 -15.84 8.53
CA THR A 327 -20.62 -14.56 9.20
C THR A 327 -21.86 -13.84 8.67
N ASP A 328 -22.41 -13.00 9.54
CA ASP A 328 -23.48 -12.03 9.33
C ASP A 328 -23.29 -10.96 10.42
N GLU A 329 -22.37 -10.02 10.18
CA GLU A 329 -21.91 -9.10 11.22
C GLU A 329 -21.70 -7.66 10.74
N MET A 330 -21.93 -6.71 11.64
CA MET A 330 -21.86 -5.27 11.35
C MET A 330 -20.47 -4.67 11.58
N GLY A 331 -19.50 -5.47 12.02
CA GLY A 331 -18.16 -5.02 12.41
C GLY A 331 -18.06 -4.77 13.92
N MET A 332 -17.19 -3.84 14.32
CA MET A 332 -16.93 -3.56 15.75
C MET A 332 -18.11 -2.86 16.44
N GLN A 333 -18.86 -2.05 15.69
CA GLN A 333 -20.06 -1.35 16.11
C GLN A 333 -21.15 -1.56 15.06
N SER A 334 -22.41 -1.30 15.42
CA SER A 334 -23.57 -1.54 14.54
C SER A 334 -23.57 -0.74 13.24
N ASP A 335 -22.82 0.35 13.17
CA ASP A 335 -22.70 1.27 12.04
C ASP A 335 -21.34 1.18 11.33
N THR A 336 -20.45 0.27 11.74
CA THR A 336 -19.06 0.23 11.23
C THR A 336 -19.04 0.04 9.71
N PHE A 337 -19.90 -0.83 9.20
CA PHE A 337 -20.03 -1.10 7.75
C PHE A 337 -21.11 -0.29 7.03
N ASN A 338 -21.81 0.65 7.68
CA ASN A 338 -22.68 1.59 6.95
C ASN A 338 -21.85 2.41 5.94
N ASP A 339 -22.45 2.93 4.88
CA ASP A 339 -21.73 3.58 3.77
C ASP A 339 -20.56 2.73 3.23
N PHE A 340 -20.78 1.43 3.04
CA PHE A 340 -19.71 0.51 2.68
C PHE A 340 -19.14 0.85 1.30
N ARG A 341 -17.82 1.02 1.24
CA ARG A 341 -17.03 0.86 0.01
C ARG A 341 -15.74 0.15 0.40
N GLY A 342 -15.42 -0.95 -0.25
CA GLY A 342 -14.31 -1.78 0.23
C GLY A 342 -14.15 -3.12 -0.48
N HIS A 343 -13.36 -3.98 0.14
CA HIS A 343 -13.09 -5.34 -0.33
C HIS A 343 -13.94 -6.38 0.38
N VAL A 344 -14.43 -7.34 -0.40
CA VAL A 344 -14.89 -8.64 0.10
C VAL A 344 -14.14 -9.74 -0.62
N SER A 345 -13.59 -10.68 0.14
CA SER A 345 -12.69 -11.70 -0.41
C SER A 345 -12.94 -13.06 0.22
N VAL A 346 -12.80 -14.11 -0.57
CA VAL A 346 -12.83 -15.50 -0.10
C VAL A 346 -11.66 -16.27 -0.68
N ALA A 347 -11.03 -17.11 0.13
CA ALA A 347 -10.05 -18.08 -0.32
C ALA A 347 -10.35 -19.46 0.25
N ARG A 348 -10.14 -20.50 -0.56
CA ARG A 348 -10.16 -21.88 -0.12
C ARG A 348 -8.86 -22.58 -0.49
N ARG A 349 -8.24 -23.23 0.49
CA ARG A 349 -7.00 -24.02 0.36
C ARG A 349 -7.15 -25.35 1.08
N GLY A 350 -7.19 -26.45 0.35
CA GLY A 350 -7.48 -27.78 0.89
C GLY A 350 -8.82 -27.78 1.62
N LYS A 351 -8.84 -27.86 2.94
CA LYS A 351 -10.08 -27.87 3.73
C LYS A 351 -10.37 -26.54 4.43
N GLU A 352 -9.50 -25.55 4.23
CA GLU A 352 -9.54 -24.27 4.94
C GLU A 352 -10.16 -23.19 4.05
N TRP A 353 -11.16 -22.53 4.60
CA TRP A 353 -11.83 -21.37 4.04
C TRP A 353 -11.46 -20.14 4.84
N SER A 354 -11.22 -19.03 4.16
CA SER A 354 -10.95 -17.72 4.74
C SER A 354 -11.79 -16.67 4.05
N PHE A 355 -12.42 -15.82 4.83
CA PHE A 355 -13.33 -14.77 4.41
C PHE A 355 -12.82 -13.46 4.99
N TYR A 356 -12.72 -12.44 4.15
CA TYR A 356 -12.19 -11.14 4.53
C TYR A 356 -13.14 -10.06 4.05
N PHE A 357 -13.41 -9.11 4.94
CA PHE A 357 -14.21 -7.93 4.65
C PHE A 357 -13.44 -6.74 5.19
N ALA A 358 -13.31 -5.70 4.37
CA ALA A 358 -12.66 -4.46 4.75
C ALA A 358 -13.36 -3.29 4.10
N LYS A 359 -13.73 -2.30 4.92
CA LYS A 359 -14.19 -0.99 4.47
C LYS A 359 -12.97 -0.08 4.31
N TYR A 360 -12.94 0.68 3.23
CA TYR A 360 -11.89 1.65 3.02
C TYR A 360 -11.99 2.82 3.98
N ARG A 361 -10.83 3.37 4.34
CA ARG A 361 -10.76 4.70 4.92
C ARG A 361 -11.36 5.70 3.92
N LYS A 362 -12.20 6.59 4.44
CA LYS A 362 -12.94 7.60 3.66
C LYS A 362 -12.06 8.27 2.60
N ASN A 363 -12.55 8.28 1.35
CA ASN A 363 -11.89 8.87 0.18
C ASN A 363 -10.51 8.26 -0.19
N THR A 364 -10.25 7.03 0.24
CA THR A 364 -9.04 6.27 -0.15
C THR A 364 -9.42 4.87 -0.60
N GLU A 365 -8.44 4.12 -1.09
CA GLU A 365 -8.52 2.67 -1.34
C GLU A 365 -7.61 1.92 -0.35
N ILE A 366 -7.52 2.43 0.88
CA ILE A 366 -6.74 1.84 1.96
C ILE A 366 -7.71 1.19 2.94
N ASP A 367 -7.54 -0.11 3.19
CA ASP A 367 -8.31 -0.87 4.17
C ASP A 367 -8.22 -0.23 5.56
N ASP A 368 -9.36 -0.12 6.25
CA ASP A 368 -9.46 0.44 7.60
C ASP A 368 -10.21 -0.56 8.48
N ALA A 369 -11.51 -0.35 8.73
CA ALA A 369 -12.33 -1.30 9.46
C ALA A 369 -12.43 -2.63 8.71
N SER A 370 -11.88 -3.70 9.29
CA SER A 370 -11.78 -5.01 8.65
C SER A 370 -11.88 -6.17 9.64
N PHE A 371 -12.25 -7.34 9.13
CA PHE A 371 -12.17 -8.59 9.89
C PHE A 371 -11.90 -9.78 8.97
N VAL A 372 -11.37 -10.86 9.57
CA VAL A 372 -11.21 -12.16 8.93
C VAL A 372 -12.04 -13.21 9.68
N ARG A 373 -12.71 -14.09 8.94
CA ARG A 373 -13.33 -15.31 9.47
C ARG A 373 -12.75 -16.51 8.75
N THR A 374 -12.46 -17.57 9.50
CA THR A 374 -11.94 -18.81 8.94
C THR A 374 -12.82 -19.98 9.34
N TRP A 375 -12.89 -20.97 8.47
CA TRP A 375 -13.56 -22.23 8.77
C TRP A 375 -12.81 -23.39 8.13
N ARG A 376 -12.67 -24.49 8.87
CA ARG A 376 -12.03 -25.71 8.39
C ARG A 376 -13.04 -26.86 8.37
N ASP A 377 -13.22 -27.49 7.21
CA ASP A 377 -14.08 -28.68 7.07
C ASP A 377 -13.35 -29.96 7.50
N GLY A 378 -13.05 -30.07 8.80
CA GLY A 378 -12.24 -31.17 9.33
C GLY A 378 -12.84 -32.57 9.09
N SER A 379 -14.17 -32.66 8.99
CA SER A 379 -14.94 -33.90 8.82
C SER A 379 -15.31 -34.22 7.37
N ASP A 380 -14.90 -33.43 6.38
CA ASP A 380 -15.33 -33.55 4.97
C ASP A 380 -16.85 -33.59 4.81
N SER A 381 -17.55 -32.89 5.70
CA SER A 381 -18.99 -32.96 5.83
C SER A 381 -19.73 -32.03 4.87
N ASN A 382 -19.07 -30.95 4.41
CA ASN A 382 -19.67 -30.01 3.50
C ASN A 382 -19.31 -30.36 2.04
N PRO A 383 -20.28 -30.71 1.18
CA PRO A 383 -20.00 -31.07 -0.21
C PRO A 383 -19.38 -29.92 -1.02
N MET A 384 -19.54 -28.67 -0.59
CA MET A 384 -18.94 -27.51 -1.26
C MET A 384 -17.43 -27.46 -1.11
N THR A 385 -16.85 -28.06 -0.06
CA THR A 385 -15.40 -28.14 0.11
C THR A 385 -14.76 -28.88 -1.06
N ALA A 386 -15.40 -29.90 -1.63
CA ALA A 386 -14.86 -30.66 -2.77
C ALA A 386 -15.38 -30.17 -4.14
N ARG A 387 -16.32 -29.22 -4.17
CA ARG A 387 -16.99 -28.79 -5.40
C ARG A 387 -16.07 -27.89 -6.25
N PRO A 388 -15.83 -28.23 -7.53
CA PRO A 388 -15.09 -27.36 -8.42
C PRO A 388 -15.86 -26.08 -8.76
N VAL A 389 -15.18 -24.94 -8.67
CA VAL A 389 -15.70 -23.63 -9.12
C VAL A 389 -15.55 -23.52 -10.64
N ALA A 390 -16.55 -22.95 -11.31
CA ALA A 390 -16.54 -22.78 -12.76
C ALA A 390 -16.97 -21.38 -13.23
N LYS A 391 -17.77 -20.66 -12.44
CA LYS A 391 -18.31 -19.35 -12.84
C LYS A 391 -18.34 -18.38 -11.66
N ILE A 392 -18.37 -17.10 -11.96
CA ILE A 392 -18.63 -16.02 -11.01
C ILE A 392 -19.97 -15.41 -11.36
N ALA A 393 -20.80 -15.11 -10.37
CA ALA A 393 -21.98 -14.29 -10.53
C ALA A 393 -21.91 -13.07 -9.62
N VAL A 394 -22.40 -11.94 -10.12
CA VAL A 394 -22.46 -10.67 -9.42
C VAL A 394 -23.87 -10.11 -9.54
N GLY A 395 -24.37 -9.49 -8.48
CA GLY A 395 -25.70 -8.91 -8.47
C GLY A 395 -25.88 -7.81 -7.45
N CYS A 396 -26.90 -7.00 -7.67
CA CYS A 396 -27.36 -5.96 -6.75
C CYS A 396 -28.88 -6.12 -6.67
N ILE A 397 -29.41 -6.36 -5.48
CA ILE A 397 -30.77 -6.86 -5.28
C ILE A 397 -31.52 -6.05 -4.22
N ALA A 398 -32.85 -6.09 -4.31
CA ALA A 398 -33.81 -5.50 -3.38
C ALA A 398 -34.70 -6.59 -2.77
N TYR A 399 -35.47 -6.24 -1.74
CA TYR A 399 -36.38 -7.16 -1.06
C TYR A 399 -37.84 -6.71 -1.15
N GLY A 400 -38.70 -7.55 -1.74
CA GLY A 400 -40.14 -7.27 -1.82
C GLY A 400 -40.45 -5.95 -2.51
N ASP A 401 -41.42 -5.21 -1.97
CA ASP A 401 -41.80 -3.88 -2.47
C ASP A 401 -41.01 -2.75 -1.78
N ASN A 402 -39.98 -3.08 -0.99
CA ASN A 402 -39.20 -2.07 -0.26
C ASN A 402 -38.34 -1.27 -1.22
N PRO A 403 -38.14 0.03 -0.96
CA PRO A 403 -37.19 0.82 -1.73
C PRO A 403 -35.79 0.20 -1.66
N PRO A 404 -35.10 0.02 -2.81
CA PRO A 404 -33.75 -0.51 -2.84
C PRO A 404 -32.77 0.44 -2.15
N ALA A 405 -31.61 -0.10 -1.78
CA ALA A 405 -30.45 0.68 -1.33
C ALA A 405 -30.10 1.80 -2.33
N ASP A 406 -29.70 2.96 -1.80
CA ASP A 406 -29.45 4.17 -2.59
C ASP A 406 -28.23 4.00 -3.49
N ILE A 407 -27.21 3.30 -3.01
CA ILE A 407 -25.99 2.99 -3.77
C ILE A 407 -25.70 1.49 -3.66
N ALA A 408 -25.66 0.80 -4.80
CA ALA A 408 -25.24 -0.59 -4.92
C ALA A 408 -24.49 -0.78 -6.24
N PHE A 409 -23.18 -1.03 -6.17
CA PHE A 409 -22.39 -1.32 -7.36
C PHE A 409 -21.13 -2.14 -7.07
N ILE A 410 -20.55 -2.70 -8.13
CA ILE A 410 -19.33 -3.51 -8.11
C ILE A 410 -18.32 -2.91 -9.08
N GLU A 411 -17.10 -2.64 -8.59
CA GLU A 411 -16.06 -1.88 -9.32
C GLU A 411 -14.98 -2.80 -9.91
N ASP A 412 -14.61 -3.88 -9.21
CA ASP A 412 -13.51 -4.74 -9.62
C ASP A 412 -13.74 -6.17 -9.13
N VAL A 413 -13.51 -7.14 -10.00
CA VAL A 413 -13.55 -8.58 -9.68
C VAL A 413 -12.25 -9.23 -10.12
N LYS A 414 -11.54 -9.84 -9.18
CA LYS A 414 -10.35 -10.64 -9.45
C LYS A 414 -10.51 -12.05 -8.92
N PHE A 415 -10.12 -13.02 -9.73
CA PHE A 415 -10.17 -14.44 -9.37
C PHE A 415 -8.88 -15.15 -9.73
N TRP A 416 -8.36 -15.92 -8.78
CA TRP A 416 -7.19 -16.76 -8.93
C TRP A 416 -7.54 -18.22 -8.65
N LYS A 417 -7.06 -19.09 -9.52
CA LYS A 417 -6.91 -20.51 -9.20
C LYS A 417 -5.61 -20.70 -8.42
N ILE A 418 -5.66 -21.44 -7.33
CA ILE A 418 -4.46 -21.77 -6.55
C ILE A 418 -4.02 -23.18 -6.97
N ASN A 419 -2.89 -23.29 -7.65
CA ASN A 419 -2.34 -24.57 -8.08
C ASN A 419 -1.50 -25.19 -6.95
N THR A 420 -1.71 -26.47 -6.68
CA THR A 420 -0.85 -27.24 -5.76
C THR A 420 0.54 -27.38 -6.37
N LEU A 421 1.57 -26.99 -5.62
CA LEU A 421 2.97 -27.10 -6.04
C LEU A 421 3.48 -28.53 -5.84
N ASN A 422 4.17 -29.06 -6.84
CA ASN A 422 5.03 -30.23 -6.68
C ASN A 422 6.36 -29.84 -6.00
N VAL A 423 7.08 -30.81 -5.44
CA VAL A 423 8.33 -30.58 -4.68
C VAL A 423 9.41 -29.85 -5.51
N ASP A 424 9.38 -29.96 -6.83
CA ASP A 424 10.34 -29.35 -7.76
C ASP A 424 9.80 -28.09 -8.48
N GLU A 425 8.74 -27.47 -7.95
CA GLU A 425 8.10 -26.29 -8.54
C GLU A 425 8.31 -25.03 -7.69
N THR A 426 8.68 -23.91 -8.33
CA THR A 426 8.83 -22.61 -7.65
C THR A 426 7.72 -21.67 -8.11
N PRO A 427 6.99 -21.03 -7.18
CA PRO A 427 5.91 -20.12 -7.53
C PRO A 427 6.43 -18.82 -8.14
N TYR A 428 5.67 -18.24 -9.08
CA TYR A 428 5.81 -16.81 -9.36
C TYR A 428 5.49 -16.00 -8.10
N ILE A 429 6.35 -15.03 -7.79
CA ILE A 429 6.17 -14.09 -6.68
C ILE A 429 5.48 -12.82 -7.17
N PHE A 430 5.83 -12.39 -8.38
CA PHE A 430 5.33 -11.18 -9.01
C PHE A 430 4.43 -11.54 -10.18
N ASP A 431 3.28 -10.87 -10.30
CA ASP A 431 2.38 -10.92 -11.45
C ASP A 431 2.50 -9.63 -12.28
N VAL A 432 1.93 -9.61 -13.49
CA VAL A 432 1.93 -8.43 -14.38
C VAL A 432 1.08 -7.31 -13.76
N GLY A 433 1.69 -6.13 -13.62
CA GLY A 433 1.10 -4.91 -13.07
C GLY A 433 1.39 -4.66 -11.60
N ASP A 434 2.07 -5.58 -10.91
CA ASP A 434 2.46 -5.40 -9.51
C ASP A 434 3.42 -4.21 -9.36
N LYS A 435 3.18 -3.42 -8.30
CA LYS A 435 4.00 -2.28 -7.91
C LYS A 435 4.91 -2.68 -6.76
N ILE A 436 6.20 -2.79 -7.02
CA ILE A 436 7.23 -3.12 -6.03
C ILE A 436 7.93 -1.84 -5.63
N GLN A 437 8.05 -1.59 -4.34
CA GLN A 437 8.85 -0.48 -3.79
C GLN A 437 9.91 -1.04 -2.86
N ILE A 438 11.16 -0.63 -3.07
CA ILE A 438 12.30 -0.94 -2.21
C ILE A 438 12.77 0.38 -1.61
N ASP A 439 12.47 0.61 -0.33
CA ASP A 439 12.92 1.76 0.45
C ASP A 439 14.09 1.33 1.35
N THR A 440 15.28 1.75 0.95
CA THR A 440 16.52 1.40 1.66
C THR A 440 16.65 2.12 3.00
N GLU A 441 16.12 3.35 3.10
CA GLU A 441 16.23 4.14 4.32
C GLU A 441 15.39 3.53 5.44
N ARG A 442 14.21 3.01 5.10
CA ARG A 442 13.32 2.32 6.04
C ARG A 442 13.57 0.82 6.14
N SER A 443 14.49 0.27 5.34
CA SER A 443 14.68 -1.19 5.18
C SER A 443 13.36 -1.90 4.91
N LEU A 444 12.53 -1.29 4.06
CA LEU A 444 11.18 -1.73 3.74
C LEU A 444 11.11 -2.16 2.28
N VAL A 445 10.41 -3.25 2.05
CA VAL A 445 10.04 -3.67 0.69
C VAL A 445 8.57 -4.03 0.67
N THR A 446 7.85 -3.54 -0.33
CA THR A 446 6.41 -3.80 -0.48
C THR A 446 6.06 -4.25 -1.89
N ILE A 447 5.05 -5.11 -2.00
CA ILE A 447 4.38 -5.47 -3.25
C ILE A 447 2.93 -5.02 -3.12
N ASN A 448 2.48 -4.11 -3.99
CA ASN A 448 1.14 -3.51 -3.95
C ASN A 448 0.79 -2.96 -2.55
N GLY A 449 1.76 -2.30 -1.89
CA GLY A 449 1.60 -1.73 -0.54
C GLY A 449 1.70 -2.73 0.61
N THR A 450 1.70 -4.05 0.35
CA THR A 450 1.87 -5.07 1.39
C THR A 450 3.34 -5.37 1.63
N ASN A 451 3.76 -5.46 2.90
CA ASN A 451 5.13 -5.78 3.28
C ASN A 451 5.56 -7.15 2.71
N ALA A 452 6.70 -7.17 2.01
CA ALA A 452 7.24 -8.33 1.31
C ALA A 452 8.61 -8.77 1.85
N ILE A 453 9.03 -8.27 3.02
CA ILE A 453 10.37 -8.50 3.58
C ILE A 453 10.69 -9.99 3.79
N ALA A 454 9.68 -10.82 4.06
CA ALA A 454 9.83 -12.26 4.24
C ALA A 454 10.35 -12.98 2.98
N LEU A 455 10.24 -12.36 1.80
CA LEU A 455 10.72 -12.89 0.53
C LEU A 455 12.18 -12.53 0.25
N LYS A 456 12.75 -11.61 1.03
CA LYS A 456 14.13 -11.14 0.85
C LYS A 456 15.11 -12.25 1.19
N ASP A 457 16.09 -12.47 0.31
CA ASP A 457 17.21 -13.35 0.60
C ASP A 457 17.97 -12.84 1.84
N ILE A 458 18.17 -13.71 2.82
CA ILE A 458 18.83 -13.39 4.09
C ILE A 458 20.25 -12.86 3.91
N PHE A 459 20.95 -13.27 2.84
CA PHE A 459 22.32 -12.83 2.55
C PHE A 459 22.42 -11.59 1.68
N SER A 460 21.30 -11.15 1.08
CA SER A 460 21.26 -9.94 0.28
C SER A 460 21.23 -8.69 1.18
N SER A 461 21.60 -7.52 0.64
CA SER A 461 21.58 -6.23 1.36
C SER A 461 20.72 -5.23 0.60
N PHE A 462 20.12 -4.25 1.30
CA PHE A 462 19.35 -3.21 0.60
C PHE A 462 20.25 -2.39 -0.33
N PRO A 463 19.77 -2.00 -1.52
CA PRO A 463 20.60 -1.31 -2.51
C PRO A 463 21.05 0.06 -2.02
N VAL A 464 22.34 0.38 -2.11
CA VAL A 464 22.87 1.73 -1.83
C VAL A 464 23.47 2.37 -3.07
N VAL A 465 23.37 3.70 -3.18
CA VAL A 465 24.09 4.46 -4.22
C VAL A 465 25.43 4.90 -3.63
N LYS A 466 26.50 4.18 -4.00
CA LYS A 466 27.88 4.44 -3.55
C LYS A 466 28.36 5.80 -4.06
N ARG A 467 29.42 6.34 -3.45
CA ARG A 467 30.07 7.56 -3.96
C ARG A 467 30.66 7.30 -5.36
N GLY A 468 30.51 8.26 -6.27
CA GLY A 468 31.05 8.17 -7.62
C GLY A 468 30.10 7.43 -8.58
N GLN A 469 30.68 6.68 -9.52
CA GLN A 469 29.93 6.00 -10.58
C GLN A 469 29.29 4.71 -10.07
N ASN A 470 28.00 4.54 -10.34
CA ASN A 470 27.19 3.38 -9.99
C ASN A 470 26.50 2.85 -11.23
N LYS A 471 26.42 1.52 -11.32
CA LYS A 471 25.66 0.82 -12.34
C LYS A 471 24.65 -0.06 -11.63
N ILE A 472 23.45 0.49 -11.43
CA ILE A 472 22.39 -0.25 -10.73
C ILE A 472 21.64 -1.06 -11.77
N ILE A 473 21.66 -2.38 -11.62
CA ILE A 473 21.08 -3.32 -12.58
C ILE A 473 19.92 -4.06 -11.91
N VAL A 474 18.78 -4.13 -12.59
CA VAL A 474 17.62 -4.90 -12.14
C VAL A 474 17.50 -6.16 -12.99
N ARG A 475 17.18 -7.29 -12.34
CA ARG A 475 16.88 -8.56 -13.00
C ARG A 475 15.51 -9.10 -12.55
N PRO A 476 14.78 -9.81 -13.42
CA PRO A 476 15.11 -10.13 -14.82
C PRO A 476 15.11 -8.91 -15.76
N LEU A 477 15.81 -9.01 -16.90
CA LEU A 477 15.97 -7.92 -17.88
C LEU A 477 14.63 -7.33 -18.33
N ASN A 478 13.64 -8.18 -18.53
CA ASN A 478 12.31 -7.85 -19.00
C ASN A 478 11.29 -7.73 -17.85
N ILE A 479 11.75 -7.41 -16.63
CA ILE A 479 10.86 -7.34 -15.46
C ILE A 479 9.71 -6.35 -15.65
N GLY A 480 9.93 -5.25 -16.39
CA GLY A 480 8.94 -4.19 -16.59
C GLY A 480 9.58 -2.81 -16.68
N THR A 481 9.00 -1.83 -15.99
CA THR A 481 9.58 -0.48 -15.84
C THR A 481 10.10 -0.28 -14.43
N ALA A 482 11.12 0.56 -14.27
CA ALA A 482 11.68 0.88 -12.97
C ALA A 482 12.23 2.30 -12.93
N GLN A 483 12.16 2.91 -11.75
CA GLN A 483 12.69 4.22 -11.44
C GLN A 483 13.44 4.16 -10.11
N ILE A 484 14.52 4.93 -10.00
CA ILE A 484 15.23 5.15 -8.74
C ILE A 484 15.25 6.62 -8.39
N THR A 485 14.96 6.91 -7.12
CA THR A 485 15.00 8.24 -6.53
C THR A 485 15.97 8.27 -5.37
N TYR A 486 16.82 9.29 -5.32
CA TYR A 486 17.83 9.45 -4.27
C TYR A 486 18.21 10.94 -4.08
N ARG A 487 18.91 11.24 -2.97
CA ARG A 487 19.50 12.56 -2.71
C ARG A 487 20.97 12.39 -2.41
N GLU A 488 21.83 13.15 -3.06
CA GLU A 488 23.27 13.14 -2.76
C GLU A 488 23.52 13.61 -1.32
N ARG A 489 24.43 12.94 -0.61
CA ARG A 489 24.76 13.24 0.79
C ARG A 489 26.15 13.86 0.91
N PHE A 490 26.26 14.98 1.63
CA PHE A 490 27.50 15.71 1.87
C PHE A 490 27.82 15.80 3.38
N ARG A 491 29.06 15.48 3.75
CA ARG A 491 29.55 15.56 5.13
C ARG A 491 29.57 16.98 5.69
#